data_AF-A0A2N2ZT78-F1
#
_entry.id   AF-A0A2N2ZT78-F1
#
_cell.length_a   1.000
_cell.length_b   1.000
_cell.length_c   1.000
_cell.angle_alpha   90.00
_cell.angle_beta   90.00
_cell.angle_gamma   90.00
#
_symmetry.space_group_name_H-M   'P 1'
#
loop_
_entity.id
_entity.type
_entity.pdbx_description
1 polymer ?
#
loop_
_entity_poly.entity_id
_entity_poly.type
_entity_poly.pdbx_seq_one_letter_code
_entity_poly.pdbx_strand_id
1 'polypeptide(L)'
;MLHVQPLLTSRTNIRAVNVSAIAAVINMMPAQKVCSATMNKNRTLGQALEDFLPHGCAGPISEWFGQNHVILRISRSRRSKLGDFRNRGAVVPPVISINHDLNPYSFLVTMLHEMAHAEIFLKYKKRLLPHGSEWKAAYRRISLPFLTIENLDEKFIQVFGHYLNNPAASSMANQPLATLLKSFDESKDVTLITEIPEYSHFSLPDGRVFIKGPKLRKRFRCECLNNKRIYLFSPMAEINPLGDLSGNP
;
A
#
# COMPACT_ATOMS: atom_id res chain seq x y z
N MET A 1 13.73 54.21 -52.21
CA MET A 1 15.11 54.70 -52.36
C MET A 1 15.75 54.67 -50.98
N LEU A 2 16.93 54.03 -50.83
CA LEU A 2 17.90 54.06 -49.70
C LEU A 2 17.38 53.91 -48.23
N HIS A 3 17.71 52.89 -47.44
CA HIS A 3 18.99 52.47 -46.81
C HIS A 3 19.53 53.35 -45.64
N VAL A 4 19.91 52.65 -44.54
CA VAL A 4 20.95 52.97 -43.51
C VAL A 4 20.58 54.05 -42.45
N GLN A 5 20.25 53.70 -41.18
CA GLN A 5 21.11 53.32 -40.00
C GLN A 5 21.57 54.53 -39.15
N PRO A 6 22.02 54.41 -37.85
CA PRO A 6 22.71 53.28 -37.19
C PRO A 6 22.21 52.86 -35.78
N LEU A 7 23.11 52.26 -34.98
CA LEU A 7 22.89 51.25 -33.93
C LEU A 7 23.46 51.64 -32.54
N LEU A 8 22.91 50.99 -31.48
CA LEU A 8 23.52 50.70 -30.16
C LEU A 8 23.82 51.93 -29.26
N THR A 9 23.69 51.86 -27.94
CA THR A 9 23.72 50.73 -26.99
C THR A 9 22.42 50.73 -26.11
N SER A 10 22.19 49.95 -25.04
CA SER A 10 23.09 49.14 -24.20
C SER A 10 22.45 47.88 -23.57
N ARG A 11 22.41 47.81 -22.23
CA ARG A 11 22.17 46.68 -21.31
C ARG A 11 21.81 47.27 -19.93
N THR A 12 21.14 46.65 -18.98
CA THR A 12 20.39 45.39 -18.82
C THR A 12 19.52 45.56 -17.57
N ASN A 13 18.35 44.93 -17.49
CA ASN A 13 17.36 45.23 -16.44
C ASN A 13 17.16 44.06 -15.44
N ILE A 14 16.66 44.41 -14.24
CA ILE A 14 16.07 43.56 -13.20
C ILE A 14 17.02 42.69 -12.34
N ARG A 15 17.29 43.16 -11.12
CA ARG A 15 17.45 42.32 -9.92
C ARG A 15 16.83 43.02 -8.70
N ALA A 16 16.18 42.21 -7.84
CA ALA A 16 15.66 42.45 -6.49
C ALA A 16 14.13 42.32 -6.39
N VAL A 17 13.67 41.14 -5.98
CA VAL A 17 12.33 40.95 -5.39
C VAL A 17 12.52 40.69 -3.89
N ASN A 18 11.66 41.31 -3.09
CA ASN A 18 11.92 41.65 -1.70
C ASN A 18 11.70 40.46 -0.73
N VAL A 19 12.60 40.28 0.24
CA VAL A 19 12.58 39.18 1.21
C VAL A 19 11.85 39.61 2.49
N SER A 20 10.53 39.86 2.40
CA SER A 20 9.72 40.24 3.56
C SER A 20 8.20 40.08 3.37
N ALA A 21 7.73 38.95 2.82
CA ALA A 21 6.31 38.57 2.85
C ALA A 21 6.10 37.07 2.59
N ILE A 22 5.74 36.32 3.64
CA ILE A 22 4.87 35.11 3.69
C ILE A 22 4.98 34.61 5.15
N ALA A 23 4.26 35.30 6.05
CA ALA A 23 4.23 35.00 7.48
C ALA A 23 2.86 35.37 8.09
N ALA A 24 1.75 34.94 7.45
CA ALA A 24 0.40 35.07 8.00
C ALA A 24 -0.65 34.24 7.21
N VAL A 25 -0.69 32.92 7.37
CA VAL A 25 -1.95 32.13 7.27
C VAL A 25 -1.87 30.95 8.26
N ILE A 26 -1.96 31.28 9.55
CA ILE A 26 -2.22 30.30 10.62
C ILE A 26 -3.57 30.67 11.24
N ASN A 27 -4.39 29.66 11.54
CA ASN A 27 -5.76 29.72 12.06
C ASN A 27 -6.84 30.19 11.08
N MET A 28 -7.61 29.23 10.54
CA MET A 28 -9.09 29.20 10.61
C MET A 28 -9.62 27.91 9.98
N MET A 29 -9.97 26.91 10.78
CA MET A 29 -11.05 25.92 10.54
C MET A 29 -11.25 25.03 11.78
N PRO A 30 -12.47 24.51 12.03
CA PRO A 30 -12.88 24.09 13.38
C PRO A 30 -12.44 22.69 13.79
N ALA A 31 -12.33 22.48 15.11
CA ALA A 31 -12.05 21.18 15.70
C ALA A 31 -13.20 20.19 15.45
N GLN A 32 -12.88 19.04 14.85
CA GLN A 32 -13.74 17.85 14.86
C GLN A 32 -13.01 16.69 15.55
N LYS A 33 -13.70 16.03 16.47
CA LYS A 33 -13.14 14.98 17.35
C LYS A 33 -12.52 13.83 16.54
N VAL A 34 -11.22 13.64 16.67
CA VAL A 34 -10.55 12.37 16.39
C VAL A 34 -10.23 11.73 17.73
N CYS A 35 -10.63 10.47 17.93
CA CYS A 35 -10.27 9.71 19.13
C CYS A 35 -8.74 9.62 19.21
N SER A 36 -8.17 10.32 20.19
CA SER A 36 -6.72 10.41 20.39
C SER A 36 -6.22 9.17 21.10
N ALA A 37 -5.76 8.18 20.33
CA ALA A 37 -4.65 7.36 20.80
C ALA A 37 -3.45 8.31 20.91
N THR A 38 -3.01 8.58 22.14
CA THR A 38 -2.01 9.62 22.42
C THR A 38 -0.63 9.15 21.94
N MET A 39 -0.29 9.49 20.69
CA MET A 39 1.06 9.31 20.15
C MET A 39 2.05 10.06 21.04
N ASN A 40 2.97 9.32 21.65
CA ASN A 40 4.00 9.87 22.52
C ASN A 40 4.93 10.78 21.69
N LYS A 41 4.96 12.08 22.01
CA LYS A 41 5.51 13.15 21.14
C LYS A 41 7.03 13.08 20.90
N ASN A 42 7.74 12.14 21.53
CA ASN A 42 9.21 12.09 21.57
C ASN A 42 9.83 10.94 20.75
N ARG A 43 9.06 10.20 19.92
CA ARG A 43 9.61 9.13 19.06
C ARG A 43 10.11 9.66 17.72
N THR A 44 11.26 9.19 17.26
CA THR A 44 11.71 9.36 15.86
C THR A 44 10.86 8.52 14.90
N LEU A 45 10.94 8.80 13.59
CA LEU A 45 10.24 7.99 12.58
C LEU A 45 10.67 6.51 12.64
N GLY A 46 11.96 6.22 12.76
CA GLY A 46 12.48 4.86 12.91
C GLY A 46 11.90 4.18 14.15
N GLN A 47 11.96 4.85 15.31
CA GLN A 47 11.38 4.32 16.55
C GLN A 47 9.88 4.04 16.42
N ALA A 48 9.10 4.90 15.76
CA ALA A 48 7.66 4.69 15.56
C ALA A 48 7.34 3.59 14.53
N LEU A 49 8.29 3.26 13.64
CA LEU A 49 8.14 2.23 12.63
C LEU A 49 8.41 0.81 13.16
N GLU A 50 9.14 0.65 14.26
CA GLU A 50 9.33 -0.65 14.94
C GLU A 50 8.00 -1.28 15.38
N ASP A 51 6.96 -0.48 15.65
CA ASP A 51 5.61 -0.99 15.99
C ASP A 51 4.92 -1.73 14.82
N PHE A 52 5.41 -1.57 13.59
CA PHE A 52 4.76 -2.02 12.35
C PHE A 52 5.63 -2.90 11.46
N LEU A 53 6.89 -3.13 11.82
CA LEU A 53 7.88 -3.78 10.95
C LEU A 53 8.58 -4.94 11.66
N PRO A 54 9.12 -5.92 10.91
CA PRO A 54 10.04 -6.89 11.48
C PRO A 54 11.27 -6.17 12.01
N HIS A 55 11.83 -6.69 13.11
CA HIS A 55 12.99 -6.13 13.79
C HIS A 55 14.13 -5.82 12.80
N GLY A 56 14.78 -4.66 12.95
CA GLY A 56 15.86 -4.20 12.09
C GLY A 56 15.43 -3.56 10.75
N CYS A 57 14.16 -3.70 10.33
CA CYS A 57 13.70 -3.09 9.08
C CYS A 57 13.38 -1.58 9.18
N ALA A 58 13.13 -1.06 10.39
CA ALA A 58 12.68 0.32 10.57
C ALA A 58 13.77 1.35 10.24
N GLY A 59 15.04 1.06 10.55
CA GLY A 59 16.19 1.91 10.22
C GLY A 59 16.26 2.26 8.72
N PRO A 60 16.47 1.27 7.83
CA PRO A 60 16.55 1.50 6.38
C PRO A 60 15.31 2.19 5.77
N ILE A 61 14.10 1.90 6.27
CA ILE A 61 12.87 2.58 5.81
C ILE A 61 12.87 4.04 6.26
N SER A 62 13.24 4.32 7.51
CA SER A 62 13.29 5.69 8.03
C SER A 62 14.37 6.54 7.33
N GLU A 63 15.52 5.94 6.97
CA GLU A 63 16.56 6.59 6.17
C GLU A 63 16.04 6.94 4.77
N TRP A 64 15.35 6.00 4.10
CA TRP A 64 14.76 6.27 2.79
C TRP A 64 13.77 7.44 2.82
N PHE A 65 12.93 7.55 3.86
CA PHE A 65 12.05 8.70 4.06
C PHE A 65 12.79 9.99 4.46
N GLY A 66 13.97 9.90 5.07
CA GLY A 66 14.85 11.05 5.31
C GLY A 66 15.47 11.59 4.02
N GLN A 67 15.77 10.72 3.05
CA GLN A 67 16.36 11.07 1.75
C GLN A 67 15.32 11.48 0.70
N ASN A 68 14.07 11.03 0.83
CA ASN A 68 13.01 11.24 -0.18
C ASN A 68 11.88 12.10 0.38
N HIS A 69 11.53 13.18 -0.31
CA HIS A 69 10.47 14.11 0.12
C HIS A 69 9.06 13.55 -0.09
N VAL A 70 8.70 12.56 0.73
CA VAL A 70 7.45 11.78 0.69
C VAL A 70 6.88 11.71 2.10
N ILE A 71 5.57 11.95 2.24
CA ILE A 71 4.89 11.86 3.54
C ILE A 71 4.41 10.42 3.75
N LEU A 72 4.89 9.77 4.80
CA LEU A 72 4.27 8.52 5.28
C LEU A 72 3.00 8.83 6.10
N ARG A 73 1.95 8.03 5.89
CA ARG A 73 0.73 8.04 6.68
C ARG A 73 0.30 6.62 7.05
N ILE A 74 0.36 6.29 8.34
CA ILE A 74 -0.34 5.13 8.86
C ILE A 74 -1.84 5.45 8.89
N SER A 75 -2.68 4.57 8.34
CA SER A 75 -4.09 4.84 8.08
C SER A 75 -4.99 3.74 8.63
N ARG A 76 -6.24 4.08 8.96
CA ARG A 76 -7.27 3.10 9.33
C ARG A 76 -7.43 2.04 8.23
N SER A 77 -7.80 0.83 8.63
CA SER A 77 -8.00 -0.29 7.71
C SER A 77 -8.92 0.04 6.54
N ARG A 78 -8.56 -0.44 5.34
CA ARG A 78 -9.33 -0.29 4.09
C ARG A 78 -9.43 -1.65 3.42
N ARG A 79 -10.64 -2.20 3.28
CA ARG A 79 -10.89 -3.49 2.62
C ARG A 79 -10.46 -3.53 1.14
N SER A 80 -10.36 -2.38 0.47
CA SER A 80 -10.09 -2.29 -0.98
C SER A 80 -8.60 -2.16 -1.34
N LYS A 81 -7.72 -1.84 -0.38
CA LYS A 81 -6.28 -1.71 -0.59
C LYS A 81 -5.51 -1.75 0.73
N LEU A 82 -4.34 -2.38 0.74
CA LEU A 82 -3.44 -2.43 1.89
C LEU A 82 -2.56 -1.16 1.96
N GLY A 83 -2.12 -0.68 0.79
CA GLY A 83 -1.31 0.52 0.58
C GLY A 83 -1.89 1.46 -0.49
N ASP A 84 -1.43 2.71 -0.54
CA ASP A 84 -1.68 3.66 -1.63
C ASP A 84 -0.54 4.70 -1.69
N PHE A 85 0.23 4.71 -2.77
CA PHE A 85 1.02 5.88 -3.19
C PHE A 85 0.13 6.88 -3.93
N ARG A 86 0.19 8.17 -3.54
CA ARG A 86 -0.57 9.25 -4.18
C ARG A 86 0.26 10.52 -4.35
N ASN A 87 0.52 10.88 -5.60
CA ASN A 87 0.89 12.24 -5.97
C ASN A 87 -0.27 13.22 -5.68
N ARG A 88 0.03 14.40 -5.10
CA ARG A 88 -0.95 15.44 -4.76
C ARG A 88 -0.74 16.76 -5.52
N GLY A 89 0.01 16.72 -6.62
CA GLY A 89 0.31 17.88 -7.47
C GLY A 89 1.73 18.41 -7.24
N ALA A 90 2.08 19.51 -7.89
CA ALA A 90 3.45 20.02 -7.90
C ALA A 90 3.92 20.64 -6.56
N VAL A 91 2.98 21.13 -5.73
CA VAL A 91 3.27 21.91 -4.51
C VAL A 91 3.18 21.07 -3.23
N VAL A 92 2.35 20.02 -3.24
CA VAL A 92 2.09 19.20 -2.04
C VAL A 92 2.87 17.90 -2.14
N PRO A 93 3.67 17.52 -1.11
CA PRO A 93 4.45 16.30 -1.17
C PRO A 93 3.57 15.06 -1.37
N PRO A 94 4.01 14.09 -2.18
CA PRO A 94 3.30 12.84 -2.37
C PRO A 94 3.19 12.06 -1.06
N VAL A 95 2.20 11.17 -0.99
CA VAL A 95 1.90 10.38 0.22
C VAL A 95 2.05 8.90 -0.09
N ILE A 96 2.68 8.17 0.83
CA ILE A 96 2.50 6.73 0.98
C ILE A 96 1.54 6.51 2.15
N SER A 97 0.48 5.73 1.97
CA SER A 97 -0.45 5.40 3.04
C SER A 97 -0.66 3.90 3.20
N ILE A 98 -0.32 3.35 4.37
CA ILE A 98 -0.41 1.91 4.68
C ILE A 98 -1.49 1.70 5.75
N ASN A 99 -2.22 0.60 5.69
CA ASN A 99 -3.19 0.22 6.72
C ASN A 99 -2.45 -0.16 8.02
N HIS A 100 -2.97 0.27 9.17
CA HIS A 100 -2.35 0.13 10.50
C HIS A 100 -2.37 -1.29 11.10
N ASP A 101 -3.17 -2.17 10.52
CA ASP A 101 -3.63 -3.46 11.06
C ASP A 101 -3.08 -4.66 10.27
N LEU A 102 -2.01 -4.43 9.50
CA LEU A 102 -1.26 -5.47 8.81
C LEU A 102 -0.25 -6.09 9.77
N ASN A 103 -0.04 -7.40 9.70
CA ASN A 103 1.11 -8.03 10.36
C ASN A 103 2.44 -7.44 9.84
N PRO A 104 3.55 -7.52 10.61
CA PRO A 104 4.79 -6.83 10.26
C PRO A 104 5.35 -7.16 8.86
N TYR A 105 5.28 -8.41 8.43
CA TYR A 105 5.74 -8.81 7.10
C TYR A 105 4.82 -8.29 5.98
N SER A 106 3.50 -8.34 6.19
CA SER A 106 2.52 -7.74 5.26
C SER A 106 2.69 -6.24 5.14
N PHE A 107 2.99 -5.57 6.26
CA PHE A 107 3.28 -4.14 6.31
C PHE A 107 4.57 -3.81 5.54
N LEU A 108 5.67 -4.53 5.79
CA LEU A 108 6.94 -4.38 5.07
C LEU A 108 6.78 -4.52 3.55
N VAL A 109 6.15 -5.62 3.09
CA VAL A 109 5.91 -5.87 1.66
C VAL A 109 5.04 -4.78 1.02
N THR A 110 4.02 -4.30 1.74
CA THR A 110 3.16 -3.22 1.25
C THR A 110 3.88 -1.87 1.24
N MET A 111 4.68 -1.56 2.26
CA MET A 111 5.49 -0.34 2.31
C MET A 111 6.45 -0.27 1.12
N LEU A 112 7.21 -1.34 0.87
CA LEU A 112 8.13 -1.43 -0.25
C LEU A 112 7.39 -1.31 -1.60
N HIS A 113 6.19 -1.88 -1.73
CA HIS A 113 5.38 -1.72 -2.95
C HIS A 113 5.08 -0.25 -3.27
N GLU A 114 4.68 0.53 -2.27
CA GLU A 114 4.36 1.95 -2.44
C GLU A 114 5.61 2.84 -2.54
N MET A 115 6.71 2.48 -1.86
CA MET A 115 8.03 3.12 -2.03
C MET A 115 8.54 2.99 -3.47
N ALA A 116 8.31 1.85 -4.13
CA ALA A 116 8.68 1.66 -5.53
C ALA A 116 7.87 2.55 -6.49
N HIS A 117 6.57 2.77 -6.23
CA HIS A 117 5.78 3.76 -6.98
C HIS A 117 6.31 5.18 -6.75
N ALA A 118 6.64 5.52 -5.50
CA ALA A 118 7.19 6.81 -5.14
C ALA A 118 8.53 7.10 -5.82
N GLU A 119 9.47 6.15 -5.81
CA GLU A 119 10.78 6.33 -6.44
C GLU A 119 10.64 6.54 -7.96
N ILE A 120 9.80 5.75 -8.64
CA ILE A 120 9.53 5.93 -10.07
C ILE A 120 8.91 7.30 -10.35
N PHE A 121 7.96 7.75 -9.52
CA PHE A 121 7.39 9.09 -9.65
C PHE A 121 8.44 10.19 -9.48
N LEU A 122 9.29 10.11 -8.43
CA LEU A 122 10.32 11.10 -8.14
C LEU A 122 11.39 11.16 -9.23
N LYS A 123 11.82 10.00 -9.75
CA LYS A 123 12.87 9.87 -10.77
C LYS A 123 12.41 10.35 -12.16
N TYR A 124 11.25 9.90 -12.62
CA TYR A 124 10.83 10.12 -14.00
C TYR A 124 9.88 11.32 -14.17
N LYS A 125 9.19 11.76 -13.11
CA LYS A 125 8.25 12.90 -13.07
C LYS A 125 7.14 12.88 -14.15
N LYS A 126 6.94 11.73 -14.80
CA LYS A 126 5.96 11.46 -15.87
C LYS A 126 5.22 10.16 -15.53
N ARG A 127 4.03 9.99 -16.11
CA ARG A 127 3.22 8.79 -15.91
C ARG A 127 3.82 7.61 -16.68
N LEU A 128 4.51 6.72 -15.98
CA LEU A 128 4.87 5.39 -16.50
C LEU A 128 3.71 4.39 -16.34
N LEU A 129 3.85 3.21 -16.94
CA LEU A 129 2.92 2.11 -16.74
C LEU A 129 2.99 1.62 -15.28
N PRO A 130 1.85 1.58 -14.56
CA PRO A 130 1.79 0.95 -13.24
C PRO A 130 2.31 -0.49 -13.33
N HIS A 131 3.23 -0.84 -12.43
CA HIS A 131 3.82 -2.18 -12.34
C HIS A 131 4.57 -2.67 -13.59
N GLY A 132 4.96 -1.74 -14.47
CA GLY A 132 5.84 -1.98 -15.62
C GLY A 132 7.29 -2.35 -15.24
N SER A 133 8.13 -2.54 -16.25
CA SER A 133 9.56 -2.90 -16.12
C SER A 133 10.32 -2.05 -15.09
N GLU A 134 10.11 -0.73 -15.13
CA GLU A 134 10.76 0.26 -14.30
C GLU A 134 10.33 0.12 -12.84
N TRP A 135 9.02 -0.04 -12.59
CA TRP A 135 8.50 -0.31 -11.25
C TRP A 135 9.02 -1.65 -10.71
N LYS A 136 9.05 -2.71 -11.53
CA LYS A 136 9.60 -4.02 -11.10
C LYS A 136 11.09 -3.92 -10.74
N ALA A 137 11.86 -3.18 -11.53
CA ALA A 137 13.28 -2.92 -11.26
C ALA A 137 13.48 -2.10 -9.98
N ALA A 138 12.71 -1.03 -9.78
CA ALA A 138 12.75 -0.24 -8.55
C ALA A 138 12.36 -1.09 -7.33
N TYR A 139 11.24 -1.81 -7.40
CA TYR A 139 10.73 -2.64 -6.32
C TYR A 139 11.70 -3.76 -5.94
N ARG A 140 12.31 -4.44 -6.92
CA ARG A 140 13.39 -5.41 -6.67
C ARG A 140 14.58 -4.73 -5.98
N ARG A 141 15.07 -3.60 -6.52
CA ARG A 141 16.26 -2.91 -6.02
C ARG A 141 16.11 -2.43 -4.57
N ILE A 142 14.95 -1.87 -4.19
CA ILE A 142 14.70 -1.42 -2.81
C ILE A 142 14.41 -2.57 -1.84
N SER A 143 13.89 -3.71 -2.34
CA SER A 143 13.50 -4.83 -1.47
C SER A 143 14.64 -5.80 -1.19
N LEU A 144 15.59 -5.97 -2.13
CA LEU A 144 16.73 -6.89 -1.95
C LEU A 144 17.56 -6.66 -0.67
N PRO A 145 17.88 -5.42 -0.23
CA PRO A 145 18.60 -5.18 1.02
C PRO A 145 17.87 -5.68 2.28
N PHE A 146 16.54 -5.81 2.24
CA PHE A 146 15.78 -6.34 3.38
C PHE A 146 15.95 -7.85 3.53
N LEU A 147 16.29 -8.59 2.46
CA LEU A 147 16.52 -10.04 2.52
C LEU A 147 17.80 -10.42 3.29
N THR A 148 18.65 -9.45 3.63
CA THR A 148 19.89 -9.64 4.39
C THR A 148 19.82 -9.07 5.80
N ILE A 149 18.64 -8.67 6.28
CA ILE A 149 18.44 -8.24 7.68
C ILE A 149 18.46 -9.49 8.58
N GLU A 150 19.27 -9.42 9.64
CA GLU A 150 19.39 -10.50 10.62
C GLU A 150 18.06 -10.78 11.33
N ASN A 151 17.81 -12.04 11.65
CA ASN A 151 16.61 -12.51 12.38
C ASN A 151 15.27 -12.32 11.67
N LEU A 152 15.26 -12.07 10.34
CA LEU A 152 14.04 -12.29 9.54
C LEU A 152 13.75 -13.79 9.39
N ASP A 153 12.46 -14.12 9.32
CA ASP A 153 11.98 -15.47 9.03
C ASP A 153 12.57 -16.01 7.72
N GLU A 154 13.25 -17.16 7.77
CA GLU A 154 13.96 -17.74 6.62
C GLU A 154 13.01 -18.05 5.44
N LYS A 155 11.77 -18.46 5.75
CA LYS A 155 10.76 -18.78 4.75
C LYS A 155 10.25 -17.51 4.08
N PHE A 156 10.16 -16.39 4.81
CA PHE A 156 9.93 -15.07 4.24
C PHE A 156 11.04 -14.66 3.29
N ILE A 157 12.32 -14.78 3.69
CA ILE A 157 13.47 -14.48 2.82
C ILE A 157 13.37 -15.27 1.50
N GLN A 158 13.13 -16.58 1.59
CA GLN A 158 13.04 -17.46 0.41
C GLN A 158 11.85 -17.10 -0.50
N VAL A 159 10.63 -17.01 0.05
CA VAL A 159 9.40 -16.80 -0.73
C VAL A 159 9.32 -15.38 -1.28
N PHE A 160 9.71 -14.36 -0.50
CA PHE A 160 9.74 -12.98 -0.96
C PHE A 160 10.86 -12.76 -1.98
N GLY A 161 12.06 -13.32 -1.74
CA GLY A 161 13.16 -13.33 -2.71
C GLY A 161 12.77 -13.95 -4.05
N HIS A 162 12.08 -15.09 -4.05
CA HIS A 162 11.55 -15.70 -5.27
C HIS A 162 10.53 -14.78 -5.98
N TYR A 163 9.60 -14.18 -5.23
CA TYR A 163 8.59 -13.26 -5.76
C TYR A 163 9.20 -12.02 -6.46
N LEU A 164 10.29 -11.47 -5.92
CA LEU A 164 10.99 -10.30 -6.47
C LEU A 164 11.62 -10.52 -7.86
N ASN A 165 11.70 -11.77 -8.35
CA ASN A 165 12.13 -12.03 -9.74
C ASN A 165 11.10 -11.55 -10.78
N ASN A 166 9.81 -11.64 -10.48
CA ASN A 166 8.74 -11.15 -11.34
C ASN A 166 7.52 -10.71 -10.50
N PRO A 167 7.62 -9.60 -9.76
CA PRO A 167 6.59 -9.19 -8.83
C PRO A 167 5.31 -8.79 -9.57
N ALA A 168 4.17 -9.15 -8.99
CA ALA A 168 2.85 -8.83 -9.51
C ALA A 168 2.39 -7.44 -9.04
N ALA A 169 1.30 -6.95 -9.64
CA ALA A 169 0.65 -5.70 -9.21
C ALA A 169 0.07 -5.74 -7.79
N SER A 170 -0.01 -6.93 -7.18
CA SER A 170 -0.39 -7.13 -5.78
C SER A 170 0.30 -8.39 -5.25
N SER A 171 0.85 -8.33 -4.04
CA SER A 171 1.37 -9.50 -3.31
C SER A 171 0.29 -10.58 -3.16
N MET A 172 -0.95 -10.18 -2.90
CA MET A 172 -2.12 -11.06 -2.76
C MET A 172 -2.49 -11.83 -4.04
N ALA A 173 -1.92 -11.47 -5.20
CA ALA A 173 -2.09 -12.21 -6.44
C ALA A 173 -1.06 -13.35 -6.62
N ASN A 174 0.05 -13.34 -5.86
CA ASN A 174 1.02 -14.42 -5.81
C ASN A 174 0.64 -15.36 -4.65
N GLN A 175 0.12 -16.54 -4.97
CA GLN A 175 -0.41 -17.46 -3.96
C GLN A 175 0.64 -17.88 -2.90
N PRO A 176 1.90 -18.26 -3.24
CA PRO A 176 2.93 -18.57 -2.23
C PRO A 176 3.16 -17.42 -1.23
N LEU A 177 3.39 -16.20 -1.72
CA LEU A 177 3.62 -15.05 -0.85
C LEU A 177 2.36 -14.67 -0.06
N ALA A 178 1.18 -14.68 -0.67
CA ALA A 178 -0.08 -14.37 0.01
C ALA A 178 -0.38 -15.35 1.16
N THR A 179 -0.13 -16.64 0.95
CA THR A 179 -0.31 -17.66 1.99
C THR A 179 0.69 -17.49 3.12
N LEU A 180 1.97 -17.21 2.83
CA LEU A 180 2.98 -16.98 3.85
C LEU A 180 2.72 -15.69 4.65
N LEU A 181 2.36 -14.60 3.97
CA LEU A 181 2.02 -13.34 4.61
C LEU A 181 0.81 -13.50 5.56
N LYS A 182 -0.18 -14.32 5.18
CA LYS A 182 -1.31 -14.65 6.05
C LYS A 182 -0.92 -15.53 7.26
N SER A 183 0.09 -16.40 7.16
CA SER A 183 0.53 -17.18 8.33
C SER A 183 1.25 -16.36 9.41
N PHE A 184 1.53 -15.08 9.16
CA PHE A 184 2.01 -14.13 10.19
C PHE A 184 0.89 -13.27 10.79
N ASP A 185 -0.36 -13.42 10.35
CA ASP A 185 -1.48 -12.82 11.08
C ASP A 185 -1.66 -13.56 12.42
N GLU A 186 -1.92 -12.82 13.49
CA GLU A 186 -2.35 -13.42 14.76
C GLU A 186 -3.55 -14.35 14.53
N SER A 187 -3.60 -15.46 15.27
CA SER A 187 -4.59 -16.53 15.10
C SER A 187 -6.02 -16.03 15.40
N LYS A 188 -6.63 -15.42 14.40
CA LYS A 188 -8.07 -15.21 14.30
C LYS A 188 -8.66 -16.52 13.78
N ASP A 189 -9.73 -17.01 14.41
CA ASP A 189 -10.55 -18.08 13.86
C ASP A 189 -11.28 -17.57 12.61
N VAL A 190 -10.59 -17.59 11.47
CA VAL A 190 -11.11 -17.18 10.16
C VAL A 190 -11.22 -18.37 9.24
N THR A 191 -12.45 -18.82 8.99
CA THR A 191 -12.73 -19.86 8.00
C THR A 191 -12.46 -19.32 6.60
N LEU A 192 -11.59 -19.98 5.83
CA LEU A 192 -11.46 -19.72 4.40
C LEU A 192 -12.56 -20.42 3.61
N ILE A 193 -12.93 -19.85 2.47
CA ILE A 193 -13.84 -20.51 1.51
C ILE A 193 -13.33 -21.87 1.01
N THR A 194 -12.04 -22.18 1.17
CA THR A 194 -11.47 -23.50 0.89
C THR A 194 -11.89 -24.59 1.87
N GLU A 195 -12.30 -24.24 3.09
CA GLU A 195 -12.57 -25.18 4.18
C GLU A 195 -14.02 -25.71 4.20
N ILE A 196 -14.99 -24.91 3.72
CA ILE A 196 -16.40 -25.34 3.60
C ILE A 196 -16.62 -26.20 2.34
N PRO A 197 -17.53 -27.19 2.34
CA PRO A 197 -17.86 -27.95 1.13
C PRO A 197 -18.57 -27.10 0.06
N GLU A 198 -18.67 -27.64 -1.16
CA GLU A 198 -19.53 -27.03 -2.19
C GLU A 198 -21.02 -27.12 -1.76
N TYR A 199 -21.83 -26.18 -2.24
CA TYR A 199 -23.22 -25.93 -1.84
C TYR A 199 -23.45 -25.40 -0.42
N SER A 200 -22.41 -25.34 0.44
CA SER A 200 -22.52 -24.67 1.75
C SER A 200 -22.85 -23.19 1.66
N HIS A 201 -23.61 -22.73 2.65
CA HIS A 201 -23.96 -21.32 2.83
C HIS A 201 -22.88 -20.59 3.65
N PHE A 202 -22.61 -19.35 3.29
CA PHE A 202 -21.71 -18.49 4.06
C PHE A 202 -22.12 -17.02 3.95
N SER A 203 -21.68 -16.20 4.91
CA SER A 203 -21.87 -14.76 4.88
C SER A 203 -20.55 -13.99 4.85
N LEU A 204 -20.63 -12.72 4.46
CA LEU A 204 -19.54 -11.75 4.61
C LEU A 204 -19.88 -10.75 5.73
N PRO A 205 -18.88 -10.04 6.30
CA PRO A 205 -19.09 -9.00 7.31
C PRO A 205 -20.00 -7.82 6.88
N ASP A 206 -20.36 -7.73 5.60
CA ASP A 206 -21.34 -6.78 5.06
C ASP A 206 -22.78 -7.33 5.00
N GLY A 207 -23.05 -8.48 5.64
CA GLY A 207 -24.38 -9.08 5.79
C GLY A 207 -24.89 -9.84 4.55
N ARG A 208 -24.13 -9.84 3.44
CA ARG A 208 -24.49 -10.63 2.25
C ARG A 208 -24.24 -12.12 2.47
N VAL A 209 -25.18 -12.94 1.99
CA VAL A 209 -25.17 -14.40 2.09
C VAL A 209 -24.94 -14.99 0.70
N PHE A 210 -24.14 -16.05 0.64
CA PHE A 210 -23.72 -16.71 -0.59
C PHE A 210 -23.83 -18.23 -0.46
N ILE A 211 -24.03 -18.90 -1.60
CA ILE A 211 -23.84 -20.35 -1.76
C ILE A 211 -22.50 -20.56 -2.47
N LYS A 212 -21.63 -21.41 -1.89
CA LYS A 212 -20.39 -21.84 -2.57
C LYS A 212 -20.74 -22.78 -3.72
N GLY A 213 -20.27 -22.47 -4.92
CA GLY A 213 -20.29 -23.37 -6.06
C GLY A 213 -18.88 -23.79 -6.48
N PRO A 214 -18.71 -24.31 -7.71
CA PRO A 214 -17.50 -25.00 -8.11
C PRO A 214 -16.25 -24.11 -8.15
N LYS A 215 -15.11 -24.74 -7.86
CA LYS A 215 -13.80 -24.17 -8.10
C LYS A 215 -13.53 -24.09 -9.61
N LEU A 216 -13.43 -22.87 -10.15
CA LEU A 216 -12.87 -22.61 -11.48
C LEU A 216 -11.33 -22.66 -11.43
N ARG A 217 -10.63 -22.24 -12.49
CA ARG A 217 -9.16 -22.30 -12.60
C ARG A 217 -8.39 -21.80 -11.36
N LYS A 218 -8.80 -20.67 -10.76
CA LYS A 218 -8.14 -20.05 -9.58
C LYS A 218 -9.11 -19.41 -8.57
N ARG A 219 -10.43 -19.54 -8.76
CA ARG A 219 -11.47 -18.81 -8.02
C ARG A 219 -12.69 -19.71 -7.83
N PHE A 220 -13.42 -19.53 -6.73
CA PHE A 220 -14.70 -20.22 -6.50
C PHE A 220 -15.85 -19.39 -7.07
N ARG A 221 -16.75 -20.04 -7.82
CA ARG A 221 -17.97 -19.43 -8.35
C ARG A 221 -19.05 -19.50 -7.27
N CYS A 222 -19.50 -18.37 -6.73
CA CYS A 222 -20.51 -18.34 -5.67
C CYS A 222 -21.70 -17.47 -6.07
N GLU A 223 -22.92 -17.89 -5.74
CA GLU A 223 -24.13 -17.09 -5.96
C GLU A 223 -24.45 -16.29 -4.70
N CYS A 224 -24.72 -14.99 -4.84
CA CYS A 224 -25.19 -14.12 -3.77
C CYS A 224 -26.71 -14.21 -3.64
N LEU A 225 -27.22 -14.75 -2.53
CA LEU A 225 -28.65 -14.95 -2.33
C LEU A 225 -29.44 -13.65 -2.26
N ASN A 226 -28.82 -12.56 -1.79
CA ASN A 226 -29.48 -11.24 -1.70
C ASN A 226 -29.82 -10.62 -3.06
N ASN A 227 -29.18 -11.02 -4.16
CA ASN A 227 -29.36 -10.38 -5.47
C ASN A 227 -29.24 -11.31 -6.68
N LYS A 228 -29.09 -12.62 -6.48
CA LYS A 228 -28.98 -13.67 -7.51
C LYS A 228 -27.83 -13.48 -8.51
N ARG A 229 -26.80 -12.69 -8.16
CA ARG A 229 -25.61 -12.49 -8.99
C ARG A 229 -24.48 -13.44 -8.61
N ILE A 230 -23.67 -13.79 -9.59
CA ILE A 230 -22.48 -14.62 -9.42
C ILE A 230 -21.26 -13.75 -9.09
N TYR A 231 -20.47 -14.21 -8.11
CA TYR A 231 -19.24 -13.58 -7.65
C TYR A 231 -18.08 -14.60 -7.67
N LEU A 232 -16.85 -14.12 -7.88
CA LEU A 232 -15.64 -14.96 -7.97
C LEU A 232 -14.71 -14.76 -6.77
N PHE A 233 -14.79 -15.69 -5.83
CA PHE A 233 -14.05 -15.63 -4.57
C PHE A 233 -12.61 -16.14 -4.71
N SER A 234 -11.67 -15.46 -4.05
CA SER A 234 -10.29 -15.94 -3.90
C SER A 234 -10.27 -17.19 -3.01
N PRO A 235 -9.35 -18.15 -3.21
CA PRO A 235 -9.14 -19.22 -2.23
C PRO A 235 -8.78 -18.69 -0.84
N MET A 236 -8.18 -17.50 -0.77
CA MET A 236 -7.84 -16.81 0.49
C MET A 236 -9.00 -15.93 1.02
N ALA A 237 -10.21 -16.08 0.50
CA ALA A 237 -11.35 -15.30 0.97
C ALA A 237 -11.85 -15.85 2.32
N GLU A 238 -11.83 -14.98 3.32
CA GLU A 238 -12.43 -15.21 4.63
C GLU A 238 -13.94 -15.10 4.53
N ILE A 239 -14.62 -16.05 5.17
CA ILE A 239 -16.07 -16.17 5.18
C ILE A 239 -16.54 -16.50 6.60
N ASN A 240 -17.79 -16.15 6.91
CA ASN A 240 -18.46 -16.62 8.11
C ASN A 240 -19.33 -17.81 7.69
N PRO A 241 -19.01 -19.06 8.06
CA PRO A 241 -19.82 -20.21 7.68
C PRO A 241 -21.22 -20.07 8.30
N LEU A 242 -22.25 -20.31 7.51
CA LEU A 242 -23.60 -20.52 8.01
C LEU A 242 -23.81 -22.03 7.98
N GLY A 243 -24.11 -22.63 9.14
CA GLY A 243 -24.40 -24.07 9.23
C GLY A 243 -25.53 -24.48 8.28
N ASP A 244 -25.65 -25.78 8.01
CA ASP A 244 -26.57 -26.27 6.98
C ASP A 244 -28.01 -25.78 7.21
N LEU A 245 -28.43 -24.84 6.34
CA LEU A 245 -29.79 -24.32 6.28
C LEU A 245 -30.76 -25.34 5.65
N SER A 246 -30.26 -26.50 5.21
CA SER A 246 -31.06 -27.69 5.01
C SER A 246 -31.46 -28.28 6.36
N GLY A 247 -32.41 -27.60 7.03
CA GLY A 247 -33.17 -28.20 8.11
C GLY A 247 -33.96 -29.39 7.57
N ASN A 248 -33.41 -30.59 7.75
CA ASN A 248 -34.15 -31.84 7.69
C ASN A 248 -34.31 -32.32 9.15
N PRO A 249 -35.54 -32.50 9.65
CA PRO A 249 -35.79 -33.13 10.96
C PRO A 249 -35.43 -34.62 10.95
#